data_AF-A0A520E6N1-F1
#
_entry.id   AF-A0A520E6N1-F1
#
_cell.length_a   1.000
_cell.length_b   1.000
_cell.length_c   1.000
_cell.angle_alpha   90.00
_cell.angle_beta   90.00
_cell.angle_gamma   90.00
#
_symmetry.space_group_name_H-M   'P 1'
#
loop_
_entity.id
_entity.type
_entity.pdbx_description
1 polymer ?
#
loop_
_entity_poly.entity_id
_entity_poly.type
_entity_poly.pdbx_seq_one_letter_code
_entity_poly.pdbx_strand_id
1 'polypeptide(L)' 'IITSAALLLAVVIGGFSTSGIVFMKMIGVGMLVALLVDATIVRALLVPATMKLLGRGNWWAPGPLRRFWERYGIREA' A
#
# COMPACT_ATOMS: atom_id res chain seq x y z
N ILE A 1 1.71 13.27 4.54
CA ILE A 1 2.40 12.38 3.57
C ILE A 1 1.41 11.39 2.93
N ILE A 2 0.74 10.51 3.70
CA ILE A 2 -0.22 9.53 3.13
C ILE A 2 -1.42 10.21 2.45
N THR A 3 -2.01 11.21 3.09
CA THR A 3 -3.13 11.99 2.53
C THR A 3 -2.74 12.73 1.25
N SER A 4 -1.51 13.25 1.19
CA SER A 4 -0.96 13.94 0.01
C SER A 4 -0.77 12.98 -1.16
N ALA A 5 -0.28 11.75 -0.91
CA ALA A 5 -0.15 10.72 -1.95
C ALA A 5 -1.51 10.24 -2.48
N ALA A 6 -2.50 10.08 -1.60
CA ALA A 6 -3.85 9.71 -1.98
C ALA A 6 -4.50 10.79 -2.88
N LEU A 7 -4.28 12.07 -2.59
CA LEU A 7 -4.82 13.19 -3.36
C LEU A 7 -4.20 13.25 -4.77
N LEU A 8 -2.89 13.03 -4.89
CA LEU A 8 -2.22 12.94 -6.20
C LEU A 8 -2.76 11.78 -7.05
N LEU A 9 -2.95 10.59 -6.44
CA LEU A 9 -3.53 9.44 -7.13
C LEU A 9 -4.95 9.71 -7.61
N ALA A 10 -5.79 10.36 -6.78
CA ALA A 10 -7.14 10.72 -7.16
C ALA A 10 -7.19 11.66 -8.37
N VAL A 11 -6.29 12.66 -8.43
CA VAL A 11 -6.19 13.60 -9.56
C VAL A 11 -5.79 12.87 -10.85
N VAL A 12 -4.79 11.98 -10.78
CA VAL A 12 -4.31 11.23 -11.95
C VAL A 12 -5.39 10.26 -12.47
N ILE A 13 -6.04 9.50 -11.58
CA ILE A 13 -7.11 8.57 -11.93
C ILE A 13 -8.33 9.32 -12.49
N GLY A 14 -8.69 10.46 -11.89
CA GLY A 14 -9.77 11.32 -12.38
C GLY A 14 -9.50 11.85 -13.79
N GLY A 15 -8.28 12.28 -14.08
CA GLY A 15 -7.86 12.73 -15.41
C GLY A 15 -7.93 11.63 -16.48
N PHE A 16 -7.68 10.37 -16.11
CA PHE A 16 -7.83 9.24 -17.02
C PHE A 16 -9.29 8.96 -17.40
N SER A 17 -10.27 9.33 -16.56
CA SER A 17 -11.69 9.21 -16.91
C SER A 17 -12.12 10.19 -18.02
N THR A 18 -11.38 11.30 -18.19
CA THR A 18 -11.65 12.32 -19.22
C THR A 18 -11.10 11.93 -20.60
N SER A 19 -10.29 10.86 -20.68
CA SER A 19 -9.76 10.37 -21.95
C SER A 19 -10.85 9.74 -22.81
N GLY A 20 -10.88 10.08 -24.10
CA GLY A 20 -11.84 9.53 -25.08
C GLY A 20 -11.64 8.04 -25.41
N ILE A 21 -10.55 7.45 -24.93
CA ILE A 21 -10.20 6.05 -25.16
C ILE A 21 -10.89 5.18 -24.10
N VAL A 22 -11.80 4.31 -24.53
CA VAL A 22 -12.58 3.40 -23.65
C VAL A 22 -11.67 2.56 -22.75
N PHE A 23 -10.52 2.12 -23.27
CA PHE A 23 -9.51 1.40 -22.51
C PHE A 23 -9.00 2.19 -21.29
N MET A 24 -8.79 3.51 -21.45
CA MET A 24 -8.32 4.38 -20.37
C MET A 24 -9.36 4.55 -19.27
N LYS A 25 -10.64 4.65 -19.65
CA LYS A 25 -11.77 4.69 -18.70
C LYS A 25 -11.87 3.39 -17.89
N MET A 26 -11.73 2.23 -18.54
CA MET A 26 -11.76 0.94 -17.82
C MET A 26 -10.63 0.83 -16.80
N ILE A 27 -9.40 1.23 -17.17
CA ILE A 27 -8.27 1.24 -16.23
C ILE A 27 -8.51 2.23 -15.10
N GLY A 28 -9.01 3.44 -15.39
CA GLY A 28 -9.30 4.45 -14.37
C GLY A 28 -10.33 3.98 -13.34
N VAL A 29 -11.44 3.40 -13.81
CA VAL A 29 -12.48 2.83 -12.92
C VAL A 29 -11.92 1.65 -12.12
N GLY A 30 -11.16 0.75 -12.76
CA GLY A 30 -10.52 -0.37 -12.07
C GLY A 30 -9.54 0.07 -10.99
N MET A 31 -8.73 1.10 -11.26
CA MET A 31 -7.82 1.70 -10.27
C MET A 31 -8.58 2.30 -9.10
N LEU A 32 -9.68 3.03 -9.35
CA LEU A 32 -10.47 3.66 -8.30
C LEU A 32 -11.07 2.62 -7.35
N VAL A 33 -11.61 1.52 -7.90
CA VAL A 33 -12.10 0.38 -7.11
C VAL A 33 -10.97 -0.27 -6.31
N ALA A 34 -9.82 -0.54 -6.93
CA ALA A 34 -8.68 -1.15 -6.26
C ALA A 34 -8.17 -0.29 -5.08
N LEU A 35 -8.10 1.03 -5.27
CA LEU A 35 -7.65 1.97 -4.25
C LEU A 35 -8.63 2.03 -3.07
N LEU A 36 -9.95 2.03 -3.33
CA LEU A 36 -10.96 1.95 -2.27
C LEU A 36 -10.86 0.65 -1.48
N VAL A 37 -10.67 -0.48 -2.17
CA VAL A 37 -10.49 -1.80 -1.53
C VAL A 37 -9.23 -1.82 -0.67
N ASP A 38 -8.10 -1.27 -1.13
CA ASP A 38 -6.88 -1.21 -0.34
C ASP A 38 -7.05 -0.34 0.92
N ALA A 39 -7.60 0.87 0.72
CA ALA A 39 -7.77 1.83 1.79
C ALA A 39 -8.75 1.35 2.88
N THR A 40 -9.77 0.58 2.51
CA THR A 40 -10.80 0.08 3.43
C THR A 40 -10.53 -1.36 3.86
N ILE A 41 -10.69 -2.34 2.97
CA ILE A 41 -10.62 -3.76 3.30
C ILE A 41 -9.20 -4.18 3.69
N VAL A 42 -8.21 -3.81 2.88
CA VAL A 42 -6.83 -4.26 3.11
C VAL A 42 -6.30 -3.66 4.40
N ARG A 43 -6.33 -2.33 4.53
CA ARG A 43 -5.75 -1.65 5.69
C ARG A 43 -6.56 -1.77 6.97
N ALA A 44 -7.89 -1.70 6.91
CA ALA A 44 -8.71 -1.74 8.12
C ALA A 44 -8.95 -3.17 8.63
N LEU A 45 -8.91 -4.18 7.75
CA LEU A 45 -9.26 -5.55 8.12
C LEU A 45 -8.09 -6.53 7.90
N LEU A 46 -7.59 -6.62 6.67
CA LEU A 46 -6.65 -7.67 6.28
C LEU A 46 -5.30 -7.51 7.00
N VAL A 47 -4.75 -6.30 7.02
CA VAL A 47 -3.48 -5.98 7.69
C VAL A 47 -3.55 -6.27 9.20
N PRO A 48 -4.51 -5.76 9.98
CA PRO A 48 -4.57 -6.05 11.41
C PRO A 48 -4.91 -7.52 11.69
N ALA A 49 -5.75 -8.17 10.88
CA ALA A 49 -6.07 -9.58 11.03
C ALA A 49 -4.84 -10.48 10.79
N THR A 50 -4.10 -10.22 9.72
CA THR A 50 -2.87 -10.96 9.41
C THR A 50 -1.77 -10.69 10.43
N MET A 51 -1.58 -9.44 10.86
CA MET A 51 -0.68 -9.08 11.96
C MET A 51 -1.02 -9.84 13.25
N LYS A 52 -2.31 -9.99 13.56
CA LYS A 52 -2.77 -10.72 14.75
C LYS A 52 -2.62 -12.24 14.60
N LEU A 53 -2.88 -12.79 13.41
CA LEU A 53 -2.75 -14.23 13.11
C LEU A 53 -1.29 -14.70 13.09
N LEU A 54 -0.42 -13.95 12.41
CA LEU A 54 1.01 -14.27 12.31
C LEU A 54 1.80 -13.83 13.56
N GLY A 55 1.27 -12.88 14.34
CA GLY A 55 1.77 -12.49 15.65
C GLY A 55 3.29 -12.19 15.65
N ARG A 56 4.02 -12.87 16.55
CA ARG A 56 5.49 -12.76 16.65
C ARG A 56 6.24 -13.24 15.41
N GLY A 57 5.63 -14.10 14.58
CA GLY A 57 6.21 -14.55 13.31
C GLY A 57 6.28 -13.46 12.26
N ASN A 58 5.33 -12.51 12.26
CA ASN A 58 5.32 -11.39 11.31
C ASN A 58 6.51 -10.42 11.51
N TRP A 59 7.02 -10.35 12.73
CA TRP A 59 8.14 -9.49 13.11
C TRP A 59 9.45 -10.29 13.30
N TRP A 60 9.44 -11.58 12.98
CA TRP A 60 10.63 -12.41 13.12
C TRP A 60 11.57 -12.17 11.95
N ALA A 61 12.63 -11.39 12.19
CA ALA A 61 13.75 -11.29 11.27
C ALA A 61 14.59 -12.58 11.37
N PRO A 62 14.79 -13.33 10.26
CA PRO A 62 15.67 -14.49 10.26
C PRO A 62 17.08 -14.08 10.74
N GLY A 63 17.74 -14.94 11.52
CA GLY A 63 19.02 -14.66 12.19
C GLY A 63 20.08 -13.91 11.37
N PRO A 64 20.34 -14.24 10.08
CA PRO A 64 21.29 -13.48 9.26
C PRO A 64 20.81 -12.06 8.93
N LEU A 65 19.51 -11.85 8.73
CA LEU A 65 18.92 -10.55 8.44
C LEU A 65 18.99 -9.63 9.67
N ARG A 66 18.75 -10.19 10.87
CA ARG A 66 18.91 -9.44 12.14
C ARG A 66 20.35 -9.01 12.39
N ARG A 67 21.33 -9.89 12.14
CA ARG A 67 22.77 -9.57 12.26
C ARG A 67 23.23 -8.50 11.26
N PHE A 68 22.69 -8.53 10.04
CA PHE A 68 22.99 -7.52 9.04
C PHE A 68 22.41 -6.15 9.44
N TRP A 69 21.17 -6.13 9.92
CA TRP A 69 20.51 -4.91 10.41
C TRP A 69 21.21 -4.31 11.64
N GLU A 70 21.71 -5.14 12.57
CA GLU A 70 22.49 -4.64 13.71
C GLU A 70 23.83 -4.02 13.29
N ARG A 71 24.43 -4.45 12.17
CA ARG A 71 25.72 -3.95 11.68
C ARG A 71 25.61 -2.71 10.78
N TYR A 72 24.56 -2.60 9.98
CA TYR A 72 24.40 -1.54 8.96
C TYR A 72 23.11 -0.74 9.10
N GLY A 73 22.31 -0.99 10.14
CA GLY A 73 21.03 -0.35 10.37
C GLY A 73 21.16 1.16 10.46
N ILE A 74 20.46 1.87 9.59
CA ILE A 74 20.37 3.32 9.60
C ILE A 74 19.55 3.69 10.84
N ARG A 75 20.21 4.20 11.87
CA ARG A 75 19.53 4.77 13.04
C ARG A 75 18.97 6.12 12.61
N GLU A 76 17.66 6.18 12.41
CA GLU A 76 16.96 7.45 12.24
C GLU A 76 17.12 8.25 13.55
N ALA A 77 17.78 9.41 13.45
CA ALA A 77 18.02 10.36 14.53
C ALA A 77 16.86 11.36 14.65
#